data_AF-A0A1D2U4Z5-F1
#
_entry.id   AF-A0A1D2U4Z5-F1
#
_cell.length_a   1.000
_cell.length_b   1.000
_cell.length_c   1.000
_cell.angle_alpha   90.00
_cell.angle_beta   90.00
_cell.angle_gamma   90.00
#
_symmetry.space_group_name_H-M   'P 1'
#
loop_
_entity.id
_entity.type
_entity.pdbx_description
1 polymer ?
#
loop_
_entity_poly.entity_id
_entity_poly.type
_entity_poly.pdbx_seq_one_letter_code
_entity_poly.pdbx_strand_id
1 'polypeptide(L)'
;MSDMARAALQELEPAGPPRSPEEGRGLMLSAQTEAGRGLPPYYLVYFLLVDLLKFPSLGQWEKSAWTVPVRFRGRLYGIEHRKMGLGVFEPNLDPNARMSGRPSQQGEKDATAIVDAIKKAVSVATPYFQWRALQAIATSDLNVVNKNSDLFERYEYFRDQFNTQVVERKELESKAKDRGSESPGTFNFELISSWLSVNKQVSWCALAAIEAFFSWTEHAFIHLAILQGKLTVGTQVAELAEDNWNAKFKAALDISDKNTKAHYDKLLDLRAQVRNFVAHGAFGKEGQAFRFHSGAGSVSVLLTNDRDHQVSFTGRVAFDEASAITEIGSFLDHLWAGALAPARHYLFSVLPSILSYATDGTYARAMQSEEDMLSFVDGLTRRFEQAADMDW
;
A
#
# COMPACT_ATOMS: atom_id res chain seq x y z
N MET A 1 -31.70 14.93 1.31
CA MET A 1 -30.58 14.23 1.99
C MET A 1 -29.99 15.07 3.13
N SER A 2 -29.59 16.33 2.91
CA SER A 2 -29.23 17.26 4.01
C SER A 2 -30.29 17.29 5.13
N ASP A 3 -31.58 17.41 4.78
CA ASP A 3 -32.67 17.43 5.79
C ASP A 3 -32.81 16.11 6.57
N MET A 4 -32.57 14.97 5.91
CA MET A 4 -32.60 13.66 6.57
C MET A 4 -31.41 13.49 7.52
N ALA A 5 -30.21 13.93 7.09
CA ALA A 5 -29.02 13.92 7.93
C ALA A 5 -29.19 14.87 9.13
N ARG A 6 -29.80 16.04 8.92
CA ARG A 6 -30.15 16.98 10.01
C ARG A 6 -31.17 16.38 10.97
N ALA A 7 -32.20 15.71 10.47
CA ALA A 7 -33.17 15.00 11.32
C ALA A 7 -32.51 13.88 12.14
N ALA A 8 -31.51 13.18 11.57
CA ALA A 8 -30.76 12.14 12.27
C ALA A 8 -29.86 12.66 13.40
N LEU A 9 -29.49 13.95 13.37
CA LEU A 9 -28.75 14.61 14.46
C LEU A 9 -29.62 14.88 15.70
N GLN A 10 -30.94 14.72 15.61
CA GLN A 10 -31.87 14.88 16.73
C GLN A 10 -31.72 16.25 17.42
N GLU A 11 -31.32 16.25 18.70
CA GLU A 11 -31.16 17.44 19.54
C GLU A 11 -29.77 18.12 19.39
N LEU A 12 -28.95 17.65 18.45
CA LEU A 12 -27.63 18.24 18.14
C LEU A 12 -27.75 19.32 17.07
N GLU A 13 -27.42 20.55 17.44
CA GLU A 13 -27.51 21.74 16.59
C GLU A 13 -26.18 22.51 16.56
N PRO A 14 -25.91 23.37 15.56
CA PRO A 14 -24.76 24.25 15.61
C PRO A 14 -24.87 25.19 16.81
N ALA A 15 -23.77 25.46 17.51
CA ALA A 15 -23.84 26.20 18.78
C ALA A 15 -24.32 27.65 18.66
N GLY A 16 -24.17 28.25 17.47
CA GLY A 16 -24.39 29.67 17.24
C GLY A 16 -23.31 30.55 17.92
N PRO A 17 -23.56 31.86 18.06
CA PRO A 17 -22.68 32.73 18.84
C PRO A 17 -22.65 32.32 20.32
N PRO A 18 -21.54 32.62 21.04
CA PRO A 18 -21.48 32.39 22.48
C PRO A 18 -22.66 33.06 23.21
N ARG A 19 -23.30 32.33 24.12
CA ARG A 19 -24.38 32.82 24.99
C ARG A 19 -23.86 33.50 26.25
N SER A 20 -22.57 33.31 26.58
CA SER A 20 -21.89 33.99 27.68
C SER A 20 -20.39 34.16 27.41
N PRO A 21 -19.68 35.04 28.13
CA PRO A 21 -18.23 35.19 28.02
C PRO A 21 -17.46 33.90 28.33
N GLU A 22 -17.98 33.09 29.26
CA GLU A 22 -17.37 31.84 29.70
C GLU A 22 -17.38 30.77 28.61
N GLU A 23 -18.38 30.78 27.71
CA GLU A 23 -18.45 29.79 26.62
C GLU A 23 -17.27 29.90 25.65
N GLY A 24 -16.84 31.12 25.31
CA GLY A 24 -15.70 31.33 24.40
C GLY A 24 -14.39 30.81 25.00
N ARG A 25 -14.12 31.17 26.26
CA ARG A 25 -12.92 30.70 26.98
C ARG A 25 -13.01 29.21 27.30
N GLY A 26 -14.18 28.73 27.72
CA GLY A 26 -14.39 27.35 28.14
C GLY A 26 -14.25 26.36 27.01
N LEU A 27 -14.60 26.75 25.77
CA LEU A 27 -14.36 25.92 24.58
C LEU A 27 -12.86 25.69 24.35
N MET A 28 -12.01 26.70 24.63
CA MET A 28 -10.56 26.54 24.57
C MET A 28 -10.01 25.72 25.75
N LEU A 29 -10.73 25.68 26.86
CA LEU A 29 -10.42 24.90 28.07
C LEU A 29 -11.27 23.63 28.16
N SER A 30 -11.43 22.93 27.04
CA SER A 30 -12.29 21.75 26.96
C SER A 30 -11.52 20.45 27.28
N ALA A 31 -12.24 19.47 27.82
CA ALA A 31 -11.72 18.15 28.14
C ALA A 31 -12.37 17.08 27.24
N GLN A 32 -11.55 16.18 26.69
CA GLN A 32 -12.04 15.09 25.85
C GLN A 32 -12.85 14.11 26.70
N THR A 33 -14.04 13.76 26.23
CA THR A 33 -14.86 12.70 26.84
C THR A 33 -14.41 11.32 26.38
N GLU A 34 -14.55 10.30 27.22
CA GLU A 34 -14.22 8.93 26.84
C GLU A 34 -15.17 8.40 25.77
N ALA A 35 -16.47 8.69 25.90
CA ALA A 35 -17.46 8.33 24.88
C ALA A 35 -17.15 8.99 23.52
N GLY A 36 -16.61 10.22 23.53
CA GLY A 36 -16.28 11.00 22.35
C GLY A 36 -15.27 10.33 21.40
N ARG A 37 -14.43 9.41 21.91
CA ARG A 37 -13.50 8.63 21.08
C ARG A 37 -14.22 7.66 20.12
N GLY A 38 -15.50 7.39 20.38
CA GLY A 38 -16.33 6.52 19.56
C GLY A 38 -16.86 7.14 18.27
N LEU A 39 -16.47 8.38 17.93
CA LEU A 39 -16.88 9.04 16.70
C LEU A 39 -16.37 8.28 15.44
N PRO A 40 -17.09 8.37 14.30
CA PRO A 40 -16.58 7.89 13.01
C PRO A 40 -15.25 8.57 12.62
N PRO A 41 -14.54 8.07 11.59
CA PRO A 41 -13.34 8.71 11.06
C PRO A 41 -13.51 10.22 10.83
N TYR A 42 -12.48 10.99 11.17
CA TYR A 42 -12.56 12.45 11.25
C TYR A 42 -13.11 13.11 9.98
N TYR A 43 -12.71 12.61 8.80
CA TYR A 43 -13.14 13.15 7.53
C TYR A 43 -14.64 12.95 7.27
N LEU A 44 -15.25 11.84 7.73
CA LEU A 44 -16.71 11.64 7.58
C LEU A 44 -17.49 12.63 8.44
N VAL A 45 -17.00 12.90 9.66
CA VAL A 45 -17.61 13.86 10.58
C VAL A 45 -17.46 15.28 10.04
N TYR A 46 -16.29 15.64 9.50
CA TYR A 46 -16.07 16.93 8.86
C TYR A 46 -16.98 17.11 7.63
N PHE A 47 -17.02 16.13 6.73
CA PHE A 47 -17.84 16.15 5.53
C PHE A 47 -19.34 16.23 5.85
N LEU A 48 -19.78 15.56 6.91
CA LEU A 48 -21.16 15.66 7.39
C LEU A 48 -21.47 17.05 7.95
N LEU A 49 -20.74 17.49 8.97
CA LEU A 49 -21.11 18.67 9.75
C LEU A 49 -20.79 19.95 8.98
N VAL A 50 -19.58 20.07 8.45
CA VAL A 50 -19.08 21.29 7.81
C VAL A 50 -19.57 21.36 6.36
N ASP A 51 -19.35 20.31 5.56
CA ASP A 51 -19.60 20.43 4.13
C ASP A 51 -21.05 20.20 3.73
N LEU A 52 -21.71 19.17 4.27
CA LEU A 52 -23.10 18.86 3.94
C LEU A 52 -24.08 19.74 4.73
N LEU A 53 -23.89 19.84 6.05
CA LEU A 53 -24.83 20.52 6.95
C LEU A 53 -24.48 21.99 7.24
N LYS A 54 -23.31 22.47 6.79
CA LYS A 54 -22.84 23.86 6.89
C LYS A 54 -22.75 24.38 8.33
N PHE A 55 -22.35 23.52 9.27
CA PHE A 55 -22.05 23.93 10.63
C PHE A 55 -20.78 24.82 10.63
N PRO A 56 -20.74 25.88 11.45
CA PRO A 56 -19.55 26.71 11.56
C PRO A 56 -18.35 25.89 12.08
N SER A 57 -17.17 26.11 11.48
CA SER A 57 -15.91 25.55 11.94
C SER A 57 -14.95 26.68 12.32
N LEU A 58 -14.21 26.49 13.43
CA LEU A 58 -13.22 27.46 13.91
C LEU A 58 -11.86 27.34 13.22
N GLY A 59 -11.68 26.37 12.31
CA GLY A 59 -10.43 26.17 11.58
C GLY A 59 -9.26 25.67 12.44
N GLN A 60 -8.05 25.83 11.92
CA GLN A 60 -6.82 25.39 12.54
C GLN A 60 -6.46 26.24 13.77
N TRP A 61 -5.99 25.59 14.82
CA TRP A 61 -5.46 26.20 16.05
C TRP A 61 -4.31 25.35 16.59
N GLU A 62 -3.62 25.79 17.65
CA GLU A 62 -2.55 25.02 18.29
C GLU A 62 -3.02 23.58 18.59
N LYS A 63 -2.40 22.58 17.94
CA LYS A 63 -2.70 21.15 18.06
C LYS A 63 -4.13 20.73 17.69
N SER A 64 -4.87 21.59 16.99
CA SER A 64 -6.21 21.31 16.46
C SER A 64 -6.26 21.61 14.97
N ALA A 65 -6.73 20.65 14.18
CA ALA A 65 -6.95 20.84 12.75
C ALA A 65 -8.26 21.58 12.47
N TRP A 66 -9.29 21.29 13.26
CA TRP A 66 -10.58 21.96 13.20
C TRP A 66 -11.41 21.67 14.45
N THR A 67 -12.25 22.64 14.80
CA THR A 67 -13.25 22.53 15.86
C THR A 67 -14.62 22.93 15.32
N VAL A 68 -15.64 22.09 15.55
CA VAL A 68 -17.05 22.39 15.25
C VAL A 68 -17.80 22.55 16.56
N PRO A 69 -18.15 23.79 16.97
CA PRO A 69 -18.94 24.05 18.16
C PRO A 69 -20.39 23.60 17.95
N VAL A 70 -20.89 22.78 18.85
CA VAL A 70 -22.26 22.23 18.80
C VAL A 70 -22.98 22.46 20.13
N ARG A 71 -24.31 22.49 20.08
CA ARG A 71 -25.16 22.40 21.26
C ARG A 71 -25.93 21.11 21.25
N PHE A 72 -25.94 20.45 22.40
CA PHE A 72 -26.77 19.29 22.65
C PHE A 72 -27.61 19.58 23.89
N ARG A 73 -28.94 19.56 23.74
CA ARG A 73 -29.88 19.91 24.83
C ARG A 73 -29.55 21.25 25.48
N GLY A 74 -29.15 22.23 24.67
CA GLY A 74 -28.77 23.57 25.09
C GLY A 74 -27.35 23.72 25.67
N ARG A 75 -26.65 22.62 25.98
CA ARG A 75 -25.27 22.62 26.52
C ARG A 75 -24.24 22.65 25.40
N LEU A 76 -23.16 23.42 25.59
CA LEU A 76 -22.08 23.60 24.61
C LEU A 76 -21.11 22.41 24.63
N TYR A 77 -20.70 21.97 23.44
CA TYR A 77 -19.63 20.99 23.22
C TYR A 77 -18.76 21.38 22.02
N GLY A 78 -17.53 20.89 21.99
CA GLY A 78 -16.66 20.95 20.82
C GLY A 78 -16.54 19.56 20.18
N ILE A 79 -16.74 19.46 18.87
CA ILE A 79 -16.30 18.29 18.10
C ILE A 79 -14.98 18.67 17.45
N GLU A 80 -13.88 18.07 17.90
CA GLU A 80 -12.54 18.57 17.58
C GLU A 80 -11.64 17.44 17.07
N HIS A 81 -10.96 17.71 15.96
CA HIS A 81 -9.87 16.86 15.47
C HIS A 81 -8.54 17.44 15.92
N ARG A 82 -7.99 16.87 17.00
CA ARG A 82 -6.70 17.27 17.58
C ARG A 82 -5.59 16.28 17.22
N LYS A 83 -4.35 16.59 17.60
CA LYS A 83 -3.17 15.71 17.40
C LYS A 83 -3.43 14.27 17.89
N MET A 84 -4.18 14.13 18.98
CA MET A 84 -4.52 12.83 19.59
C MET A 84 -5.84 12.22 19.06
N GLY A 85 -6.32 12.68 17.91
CA GLY A 85 -7.50 12.18 17.23
C GLY A 85 -8.75 13.03 17.44
N LEU A 86 -9.85 12.51 16.89
CA LEU A 86 -11.17 13.13 16.95
C LEU A 86 -11.87 12.80 18.28
N GLY A 87 -12.57 13.78 18.84
CA GLY A 87 -13.38 13.58 20.03
C GLY A 87 -14.52 14.58 20.20
N VAL A 88 -15.39 14.28 21.16
CA VAL A 88 -16.33 15.24 21.75
C VAL A 88 -15.68 15.81 23.00
N PHE A 89 -15.69 17.12 23.14
CA PHE A 89 -15.02 17.85 24.20
C PHE A 89 -16.05 18.65 25.00
N GLU A 90 -16.05 18.45 26.32
CA GLU A 90 -16.87 19.24 27.24
C GLU A 90 -16.07 20.49 27.69
N PRO A 91 -16.59 21.71 27.47
CA PRO A 91 -15.92 22.95 27.86
C PRO A 91 -15.89 23.12 29.39
N ASN A 92 -14.79 23.67 29.93
CA ASN A 92 -14.74 24.10 31.32
C ASN A 92 -15.30 25.53 31.44
N LEU A 93 -16.54 25.64 31.91
CA LEU A 93 -17.26 26.90 32.02
C LEU A 93 -17.07 27.63 33.37
N ASP A 94 -16.17 27.17 34.25
CA ASP A 94 -15.82 27.89 35.48
C ASP A 94 -15.11 29.22 35.10
N PRO A 95 -15.63 30.40 35.51
CA PRO A 95 -15.01 31.69 35.22
C PRO A 95 -13.55 31.82 35.67
N ASN A 96 -13.15 31.05 36.70
CA ASN A 96 -11.79 31.05 37.24
C ASN A 96 -10.89 29.96 36.63
N ALA A 97 -11.39 29.13 35.73
CA ALA A 97 -10.64 28.03 35.12
C ALA A 97 -9.40 28.53 34.37
N ARG A 98 -8.22 28.02 34.73
CA ARG A 98 -6.96 28.28 34.00
C ARG A 98 -6.51 27.13 33.12
N MET A 99 -7.20 25.99 33.20
CA MET A 99 -6.90 24.77 32.45
C MET A 99 -8.19 23.97 32.20
N SER A 100 -8.11 23.05 31.25
CA SER A 100 -9.15 22.06 31.03
C SER A 100 -9.42 21.26 32.32
N GLY A 101 -10.70 20.98 32.57
CA GLY A 101 -11.13 20.15 33.70
C GLY A 101 -11.13 18.66 33.36
N ARG A 102 -11.93 17.89 34.09
CA ARG A 102 -12.36 16.55 33.68
C ARG A 102 -13.78 16.62 33.14
N PRO A 103 -14.16 15.77 32.17
CA PRO A 103 -15.55 15.61 31.79
C PRO A 103 -16.41 15.29 33.02
N SER A 104 -17.58 15.92 33.09
CA SER A 104 -18.61 15.60 34.06
C SER A 104 -19.32 14.30 33.69
N GLN A 105 -19.95 13.63 34.66
CA GLN A 105 -20.74 12.43 34.38
C GLN A 105 -21.89 12.72 33.38
N GLN A 106 -22.44 13.94 33.41
CA GLN A 106 -23.44 14.35 32.44
C GLN A 106 -22.81 14.59 31.06
N GLY A 107 -21.62 15.19 31.01
CA GLY A 107 -20.83 15.34 29.78
C GLY A 107 -20.56 14.02 29.06
N GLU A 108 -20.24 12.95 29.80
CA GLU A 108 -20.07 11.60 29.22
C GLU A 108 -21.38 11.01 28.68
N LYS A 109 -22.50 11.20 29.39
CA LYS A 109 -23.82 10.76 28.91
C LYS A 109 -24.24 11.51 27.65
N ASP A 110 -24.03 12.82 27.64
CA ASP A 110 -24.33 13.68 26.49
C ASP A 110 -23.42 13.32 25.31
N ALA A 111 -22.12 13.11 25.54
CA ALA A 111 -21.19 12.68 24.50
C ALA A 111 -21.57 11.33 23.87
N THR A 112 -22.06 10.37 24.67
CA THR A 112 -22.57 9.09 24.14
C THR A 112 -23.72 9.33 23.15
N ALA A 113 -24.69 10.16 23.53
CA ALA A 113 -25.83 10.48 22.68
C ALA A 113 -25.42 11.27 21.42
N ILE A 114 -24.47 12.20 21.55
CA ILE A 114 -23.89 12.96 20.43
C ILE A 114 -23.23 12.01 19.43
N VAL A 115 -22.41 11.07 19.92
CA VAL A 115 -21.73 10.06 19.07
C VAL A 115 -22.74 9.21 18.32
N ASP A 116 -23.78 8.73 18.99
CA ASP A 116 -24.82 7.92 18.38
C ASP A 116 -25.62 8.69 17.32
N ALA A 117 -25.93 9.97 17.58
CA ALA A 117 -26.58 10.84 16.61
C ALA A 117 -25.70 11.06 15.37
N ILE A 118 -24.41 11.33 15.57
CA ILE A 118 -23.45 11.51 14.45
C ILE A 118 -23.29 10.22 13.65
N LYS A 119 -23.19 9.04 14.28
CA LYS A 119 -23.13 7.75 13.58
C LYS A 119 -24.35 7.52 12.69
N LYS A 120 -25.55 7.81 13.20
CA LYS A 120 -26.80 7.70 12.42
C LYS A 120 -26.79 8.68 11.25
N ALA A 121 -26.41 9.92 11.47
CA ALA A 121 -26.34 10.94 10.42
C ALA A 121 -25.28 10.61 9.35
N VAL A 122 -24.12 10.06 9.74
CA VAL A 122 -23.11 9.54 8.81
C VAL A 122 -23.68 8.41 7.96
N SER A 123 -24.40 7.45 8.55
CA SER A 123 -25.05 6.37 7.79
C SER A 123 -26.03 6.90 6.75
N VAL A 124 -26.87 7.88 7.12
CA VAL A 124 -27.82 8.55 6.21
C VAL A 124 -27.09 9.33 5.09
N ALA A 125 -25.91 9.88 5.38
CA ALA A 125 -25.11 10.65 4.43
C ALA A 125 -24.25 9.79 3.49
N THR A 126 -24.30 8.45 3.56
CA THR A 126 -23.52 7.55 2.68
C THR A 126 -23.58 7.93 1.19
N PRO A 127 -24.76 8.24 0.58
CA PRO A 127 -24.81 8.65 -0.83
C PRO A 127 -24.04 9.95 -1.13
N TYR A 128 -23.97 10.89 -0.17
CA TYR A 128 -23.16 12.10 -0.31
C TYR A 128 -21.68 11.76 -0.38
N PHE A 129 -21.20 10.88 0.51
CA PHE A 129 -19.80 10.48 0.55
C PHE A 129 -19.40 9.76 -0.73
N GLN A 130 -20.27 8.91 -1.28
CA GLN A 130 -20.05 8.28 -2.57
C GLN A 130 -19.94 9.31 -3.69
N TRP A 131 -20.88 10.25 -3.78
CA TRP A 131 -20.82 11.33 -4.77
C TRP A 131 -19.52 12.13 -4.63
N ARG A 132 -19.13 12.48 -3.40
CA ARG A 132 -17.91 13.23 -3.12
C ARG A 132 -16.64 12.47 -3.53
N ALA A 133 -16.57 11.17 -3.25
CA ALA A 133 -15.45 10.34 -3.68
C ALA A 133 -15.32 10.32 -5.21
N LEU A 134 -16.43 10.22 -5.93
CA LEU A 134 -16.46 10.30 -7.40
C LEU A 134 -16.01 11.67 -7.93
N GLN A 135 -16.32 12.76 -7.22
CA GLN A 135 -15.81 14.08 -7.59
C GLN A 135 -14.29 14.18 -7.33
N ALA A 136 -13.82 13.69 -6.19
CA ALA A 136 -12.40 13.78 -5.82
C ALA A 136 -11.50 13.01 -6.80
N ILE A 137 -11.88 11.78 -7.16
CA ILE A 137 -11.07 10.93 -8.06
C ILE A 137 -10.98 11.49 -9.49
N ALA A 138 -11.91 12.35 -9.91
CA ALA A 138 -11.87 13.00 -11.21
C ALA A 138 -10.85 14.16 -11.30
N THR A 139 -10.14 14.47 -10.22
CA THR A 139 -9.20 15.60 -10.14
C THR A 139 -7.77 15.15 -9.85
N SER A 140 -6.85 16.10 -9.78
CA SER A 140 -5.45 15.89 -9.36
C SER A 140 -5.21 16.19 -7.87
N ASP A 141 -6.22 16.64 -7.13
CA ASP A 141 -6.08 16.99 -5.70
C ASP A 141 -6.22 15.75 -4.83
N LEU A 142 -5.33 14.79 -5.06
CA LEU A 142 -5.31 13.53 -4.36
C LEU A 142 -3.92 12.91 -4.30
N ASN A 143 -3.78 12.05 -3.30
CA ASN A 143 -2.58 11.29 -3.02
C ASN A 143 -2.82 9.82 -3.36
N VAL A 144 -1.85 9.20 -4.02
CA VAL A 144 -1.77 7.76 -4.27
C VAL A 144 -0.82 7.18 -3.23
N VAL A 145 -1.33 6.28 -2.39
CA VAL A 145 -0.57 5.66 -1.30
C VAL A 145 0.61 4.89 -1.88
N ASN A 146 1.80 5.15 -1.36
CA ASN A 146 3.02 4.45 -1.74
C ASN A 146 3.32 3.29 -0.77
N LYS A 147 3.46 2.09 -1.32
CA LYS A 147 3.79 0.82 -0.64
C LYS A 147 5.01 0.12 -1.22
N ASN A 148 5.82 0.84 -1.99
CA ASN A 148 6.94 0.24 -2.71
C ASN A 148 7.99 -0.35 -1.77
N SER A 149 8.34 0.30 -0.66
CA SER A 149 9.29 -0.24 0.32
C SER A 149 8.82 -1.57 0.91
N ASP A 150 7.60 -1.62 1.46
CA ASP A 150 7.00 -2.83 2.02
C ASP A 150 6.95 -3.99 1.00
N LEU A 151 6.54 -3.69 -0.24
CA LEU A 151 6.42 -4.69 -1.31
C LEU A 151 7.78 -5.19 -1.81
N PHE A 152 8.76 -4.31 -1.91
CA PHE A 152 10.10 -4.66 -2.39
C PHE A 152 10.90 -5.42 -1.33
N GLU A 153 10.79 -5.06 -0.05
CA GLU A 153 11.41 -5.81 1.06
C GLU A 153 10.99 -7.28 1.05
N ARG A 154 9.74 -7.57 0.70
CA ARG A 154 9.28 -8.95 0.52
C ARG A 154 10.03 -9.67 -0.60
N TYR A 155 10.28 -9.01 -1.73
CA TYR A 155 11.10 -9.57 -2.81
C TYR A 155 12.54 -9.81 -2.33
N GLU A 156 13.15 -8.83 -1.68
CA GLU A 156 14.53 -8.93 -1.18
C GLU A 156 14.68 -10.08 -0.19
N TYR A 157 13.74 -10.20 0.75
CA TYR A 157 13.71 -11.29 1.72
C TYR A 157 13.78 -12.65 1.03
N PHE A 158 12.89 -12.93 0.07
CA PHE A 158 12.88 -14.24 -0.60
C PHE A 158 14.06 -14.45 -1.55
N ARG A 159 14.54 -13.39 -2.21
CA ARG A 159 15.76 -13.42 -3.03
C ARG A 159 16.98 -13.80 -2.19
N ASP A 160 17.11 -13.21 -1.01
CA ASP A 160 18.26 -13.43 -0.14
C ASP A 160 18.23 -14.82 0.51
N GLN A 161 17.03 -15.31 0.85
CA GLN A 161 16.83 -16.71 1.25
C GLN A 161 17.21 -17.68 0.12
N PHE A 162 16.78 -17.40 -1.12
CA PHE A 162 17.17 -18.18 -2.29
C PHE A 162 18.69 -18.24 -2.46
N ASN A 163 19.36 -17.09 -2.43
CA ASN A 163 20.81 -17.01 -2.59
C ASN A 163 21.56 -17.80 -1.50
N THR A 164 21.11 -17.69 -0.25
CA THR A 164 21.67 -18.43 0.89
C THR A 164 21.58 -19.94 0.67
N GLN A 165 20.40 -20.43 0.27
CA GLN A 165 20.17 -21.86 0.05
C GLN A 165 20.89 -22.39 -1.21
N VAL A 166 21.12 -21.56 -2.22
CA VAL A 166 21.93 -21.92 -3.39
C VAL A 166 23.40 -22.17 -2.98
N VAL A 167 23.93 -21.38 -2.05
CA VAL A 167 25.28 -21.61 -1.49
C VAL A 167 25.30 -22.91 -0.71
N GLU A 168 24.34 -23.13 0.19
CA GLU A 168 24.22 -24.36 0.98
C GLU A 168 24.12 -25.61 0.08
N ARG A 169 23.33 -25.53 -1.00
CA ARG A 169 23.24 -26.60 -2.01
C ARG A 169 24.59 -26.93 -2.62
N LYS A 170 25.36 -25.93 -3.02
CA LYS A 170 26.71 -26.12 -3.61
C LYS A 170 27.68 -26.74 -2.61
N GLU A 171 27.61 -26.36 -1.34
CA GLU A 171 28.43 -26.96 -0.28
C GLU A 171 28.08 -28.43 -0.04
N LEU A 172 26.79 -28.78 -0.03
CA LEU A 172 26.34 -30.18 0.08
C LEU A 172 26.79 -31.00 -1.13
N GLU A 173 26.73 -30.43 -2.34
CA GLU A 173 27.24 -31.07 -3.56
C GLU A 173 28.76 -31.30 -3.51
N SER A 174 29.53 -30.35 -2.98
CA SER A 174 30.97 -30.52 -2.77
C SER A 174 31.27 -31.63 -1.77
N LYS A 175 30.60 -31.62 -0.60
CA LYS A 175 30.73 -32.65 0.43
C LYS A 175 30.38 -34.05 -0.09
N ALA A 176 29.40 -34.14 -1.00
CA ALA A 176 29.05 -35.40 -1.66
C ALA A 176 30.14 -35.89 -2.63
N LYS A 177 30.79 -34.97 -3.36
CA LYS A 177 31.91 -35.28 -4.28
C LYS A 177 33.17 -35.72 -3.54
N ASP A 178 33.52 -35.02 -2.45
CA ASP A 178 34.73 -35.32 -1.67
C ASP A 178 34.66 -36.69 -0.96
N ARG A 179 33.45 -37.18 -0.67
CA ARG A 179 33.22 -38.50 -0.04
C ARG A 179 33.06 -39.65 -1.04
N GLY A 180 32.93 -39.37 -2.34
CA GLY A 180 32.89 -40.39 -3.39
C GLY A 180 34.20 -41.19 -3.54
N SER A 181 35.26 -40.82 -2.80
CA SER A 181 36.52 -41.56 -2.74
C SER A 181 36.63 -42.56 -1.57
N GLU A 182 35.64 -42.65 -0.68
CA GLU A 182 35.60 -43.65 0.39
C GLU A 182 34.62 -44.78 0.09
N SER A 183 34.99 -45.99 0.53
CA SER A 183 34.43 -47.33 0.24
C SER A 183 33.01 -47.40 -0.35
N PRO A 184 32.80 -48.14 -1.45
CA PRO A 184 31.48 -48.35 -2.04
C PRO A 184 30.60 -49.18 -1.10
N GLY A 185 29.63 -48.56 -0.41
CA GLY A 185 28.65 -49.29 0.40
C GLY A 185 27.83 -48.48 1.41
N THR A 186 28.29 -47.30 1.83
CA THR A 186 27.60 -46.55 2.90
C THR A 186 26.58 -45.56 2.31
N PHE A 187 25.32 -45.98 2.22
CA PHE A 187 24.22 -45.13 1.76
C PHE A 187 23.90 -44.05 2.82
N ASN A 188 24.35 -42.82 2.60
CA ASN A 188 24.18 -41.74 3.58
C ASN A 188 22.80 -41.06 3.42
N PHE A 189 21.80 -41.63 4.10
CA PHE A 189 20.42 -41.14 4.11
C PHE A 189 20.29 -39.68 4.58
N GLU A 190 21.14 -39.23 5.52
CA GLU A 190 21.11 -37.86 6.04
C GLU A 190 21.56 -36.85 4.99
N LEU A 191 22.65 -37.13 4.26
CA LEU A 191 23.13 -36.22 3.21
C LEU A 191 22.11 -36.08 2.06
N ILE A 192 21.46 -37.20 1.69
CA ILE A 192 20.41 -37.22 0.66
C ILE A 192 19.17 -36.46 1.12
N SER A 193 18.73 -36.64 2.37
CA SER A 193 17.55 -35.97 2.90
C SER A 193 17.76 -34.46 3.03
N SER A 194 18.94 -34.02 3.50
CA SER A 194 19.34 -32.61 3.51
C SER A 194 19.43 -31.99 2.11
N TRP A 195 20.00 -32.70 1.14
CA TRP A 195 20.05 -32.22 -0.24
C TRP A 195 18.64 -32.09 -0.85
N LEU A 196 17.74 -33.03 -0.57
CA LEU A 196 16.33 -32.97 -1.01
C LEU A 196 15.57 -31.81 -0.34
N SER A 197 15.80 -31.53 0.94
CA SER A 197 15.15 -30.42 1.63
C SER A 197 15.64 -29.06 1.13
N VAL A 198 16.95 -28.88 0.99
CA VAL A 198 17.55 -27.63 0.48
C VAL A 198 17.05 -27.35 -0.94
N ASN A 199 17.01 -28.37 -1.81
CA ASN A 199 16.49 -28.19 -3.16
C ASN A 199 15.01 -27.76 -3.23
N LYS A 200 14.17 -28.26 -2.31
CA LYS A 200 12.77 -27.82 -2.24
C LYS A 200 12.68 -26.37 -1.80
N GLN A 201 13.44 -26.00 -0.78
CA GLN A 201 13.47 -24.64 -0.26
C GLN A 201 13.95 -23.65 -1.33
N VAL A 202 15.00 -23.98 -2.09
CA VAL A 202 15.51 -23.14 -3.18
C VAL A 202 14.40 -22.80 -4.17
N SER A 203 13.64 -23.81 -4.59
CA SER A 203 12.54 -23.63 -5.54
C SER A 203 11.41 -22.78 -4.95
N TRP A 204 11.05 -23.00 -3.68
CA TRP A 204 10.02 -22.21 -2.99
C TRP A 204 10.42 -20.75 -2.84
N CYS A 205 11.66 -20.49 -2.41
CA CYS A 205 12.17 -19.13 -2.24
C CYS A 205 12.27 -18.39 -3.57
N ALA A 206 12.74 -19.05 -4.64
CA ALA A 206 12.77 -18.46 -5.97
C ALA A 206 11.37 -18.07 -6.46
N LEU A 207 10.40 -18.98 -6.36
CA LEU A 207 9.02 -18.73 -6.76
C LEU A 207 8.42 -17.56 -5.98
N ALA A 208 8.57 -17.57 -4.64
CA ALA A 208 8.06 -16.52 -3.78
C ALA A 208 8.71 -15.16 -4.08
N ALA A 209 10.01 -15.14 -4.40
CA ALA A 209 10.71 -13.92 -4.81
C ALA A 209 10.13 -13.38 -6.13
N ILE A 210 9.91 -14.24 -7.13
CA ILE A 210 9.42 -13.81 -8.44
C ILE A 210 7.97 -13.30 -8.35
N GLU A 211 7.11 -13.97 -7.57
CA GLU A 211 5.76 -13.47 -7.29
C GLU A 211 5.79 -12.12 -6.55
N ALA A 212 6.65 -11.97 -5.54
CA ALA A 212 6.81 -10.72 -4.82
C ALA A 212 7.31 -9.58 -5.73
N PHE A 213 8.26 -9.86 -6.63
CA PHE A 213 8.72 -8.90 -7.62
C PHE A 213 7.60 -8.44 -8.55
N PHE A 214 6.78 -9.36 -9.09
CA PHE A 214 5.65 -8.97 -9.92
C PHE A 214 4.59 -8.20 -9.14
N SER A 215 4.34 -8.56 -7.87
CA SER A 215 3.47 -7.77 -6.99
C SER A 215 3.99 -6.36 -6.74
N TRP A 216 5.29 -6.19 -6.56
CA TRP A 216 5.92 -4.87 -6.40
C TRP A 216 5.80 -4.06 -7.69
N THR A 217 6.11 -4.64 -8.85
CA THR A 217 6.06 -3.92 -10.14
C THR A 217 4.65 -3.44 -10.53
N GLU A 218 3.58 -4.19 -10.19
CA GLU A 218 2.18 -3.72 -10.36
C GLU A 218 1.95 -2.36 -9.67
N HIS A 219 2.62 -2.13 -8.53
CA HIS A 219 2.54 -0.89 -7.78
C HIS A 219 3.58 0.15 -8.26
N ALA A 220 4.84 -0.25 -8.40
CA ALA A 220 5.95 0.63 -8.79
C ALA A 220 5.70 1.32 -10.12
N PHE A 221 5.12 0.62 -11.10
CA PHE A 221 4.86 1.20 -12.42
C PHE A 221 3.81 2.31 -12.39
N ILE A 222 2.80 2.23 -11.52
CA ILE A 222 1.82 3.31 -11.33
C ILE A 222 2.54 4.57 -10.80
N HIS A 223 3.35 4.41 -9.75
CA HIS A 223 4.10 5.52 -9.16
C HIS A 223 5.12 6.12 -10.13
N LEU A 224 5.86 5.28 -10.87
CA LEU A 224 6.77 5.75 -11.92
C LEU A 224 6.05 6.55 -13.01
N ALA A 225 4.85 6.13 -13.43
CA ALA A 225 4.07 6.87 -14.41
C ALA A 225 3.59 8.23 -13.86
N ILE A 226 3.23 8.31 -12.57
CA ILE A 226 2.88 9.57 -11.91
C ILE A 226 4.10 10.52 -11.84
N LEU A 227 5.26 10.01 -11.40
CA LEU A 227 6.49 10.81 -11.29
C LEU A 227 6.96 11.36 -12.65
N GLN A 228 6.65 10.66 -13.73
CA GLN A 228 6.92 11.11 -15.10
C GLN A 228 5.84 12.06 -15.66
N GLY A 229 4.81 12.41 -14.90
CA GLY A 229 3.72 13.27 -15.36
C GLY A 229 2.75 12.60 -16.34
N LYS A 230 2.81 11.26 -16.49
CA LYS A 230 1.94 10.51 -17.42
C LYS A 230 0.56 10.23 -16.84
N LEU A 231 0.45 10.18 -15.51
CA LEU A 231 -0.81 10.06 -14.77
C LEU A 231 -0.99 11.30 -13.92
N THR A 232 -2.12 11.98 -14.10
CA THR A 232 -2.34 13.33 -13.58
C THR A 232 -3.63 13.47 -12.77
N VAL A 233 -4.58 12.55 -12.95
CA VAL A 233 -5.85 12.52 -12.21
C VAL A 233 -6.17 11.12 -11.72
N GLY A 234 -7.02 11.02 -10.69
CA GLY A 234 -7.32 9.75 -10.02
C GLY A 234 -7.99 8.71 -10.91
N THR A 235 -8.82 9.12 -11.87
CA THR A 235 -9.46 8.19 -12.82
C THR A 235 -8.44 7.46 -13.68
N GLN A 236 -7.40 8.16 -14.16
CA GLN A 236 -6.30 7.53 -14.91
C GLN A 236 -5.53 6.52 -14.06
N VAL A 237 -5.32 6.83 -12.78
CA VAL A 237 -4.67 5.90 -11.84
C VAL A 237 -5.53 4.67 -11.62
N ALA A 238 -6.84 4.83 -11.42
CA ALA A 238 -7.77 3.72 -11.23
C ALA A 238 -7.87 2.82 -12.47
N GLU A 239 -8.01 3.41 -13.66
CA GLU A 239 -8.03 2.67 -14.93
C GLU A 239 -6.76 1.86 -15.12
N LEU A 240 -5.58 2.45 -14.89
CA LEU A 240 -4.32 1.74 -15.02
C LEU A 240 -4.14 0.66 -13.94
N ALA A 241 -4.62 0.90 -12.72
CA ALA A 241 -4.57 -0.09 -11.63
C ALA A 241 -5.37 -1.35 -11.94
N GLU A 242 -6.53 -1.21 -12.61
CA GLU A 242 -7.37 -2.33 -13.06
C GLU A 242 -6.84 -3.03 -14.32
N ASP A 243 -5.99 -2.37 -15.11
CA ASP A 243 -5.42 -2.95 -16.31
C ASP A 243 -4.37 -4.04 -16.00
N ASN A 244 -3.97 -4.78 -17.01
CA ASN A 244 -2.95 -5.81 -16.90
C ASN A 244 -1.54 -5.21 -16.73
N TRP A 245 -0.63 -6.01 -16.17
CA TRP A 245 0.77 -5.63 -15.98
C TRP A 245 1.47 -5.11 -17.23
N ASN A 246 1.15 -5.61 -18.43
CA ASN A 246 1.80 -5.15 -19.66
C ASN A 246 1.48 -3.69 -19.93
N ALA A 247 0.22 -3.27 -19.69
CA ALA A 247 -0.20 -1.88 -19.79
C ALA A 247 0.52 -1.02 -18.74
N LYS A 248 0.60 -1.50 -17.50
CA LYS A 248 1.34 -0.82 -16.43
C LYS A 248 2.82 -0.62 -16.77
N PHE A 249 3.49 -1.67 -17.25
CA PHE A 249 4.89 -1.59 -17.69
C PHE A 249 5.06 -0.53 -18.77
N LYS A 250 4.21 -0.54 -19.81
CA LYS A 250 4.28 0.42 -20.93
C LYS A 250 3.94 1.85 -20.54
N ALA A 251 3.09 2.03 -19.52
CA ALA A 251 2.84 3.35 -18.96
C ALA A 251 4.10 3.90 -18.26
N ALA A 252 4.80 3.04 -17.51
CA ALA A 252 6.00 3.43 -16.77
C ALA A 252 7.25 3.56 -17.65
N LEU A 253 7.48 2.64 -18.59
CA LEU A 253 8.72 2.54 -19.36
C LEU A 253 8.47 2.60 -20.87
N ASP A 254 9.41 3.22 -21.59
CA ASP A 254 9.35 3.32 -23.05
C ASP A 254 9.86 2.04 -23.73
N ILE A 255 8.93 1.26 -24.29
CA ILE A 255 9.25 0.04 -25.04
C ILE A 255 9.75 0.31 -26.47
N SER A 256 9.83 1.57 -26.91
CA SER A 256 10.50 1.94 -28.15
C SER A 256 12.02 1.83 -28.02
N ASP A 257 12.55 1.98 -26.79
CA ASP A 257 13.93 1.65 -26.47
C ASP A 257 14.15 0.13 -26.53
N LYS A 258 15.14 -0.28 -27.34
CA LYS A 258 15.43 -1.70 -27.58
C LYS A 258 15.87 -2.43 -26.33
N ASN A 259 16.61 -1.76 -25.43
CA ASN A 259 17.09 -2.39 -24.21
C ASN A 259 15.93 -2.66 -23.25
N THR A 260 15.09 -1.64 -23.03
CA THR A 260 13.86 -1.73 -22.24
C THR A 260 12.91 -2.79 -22.81
N LYS A 261 12.74 -2.85 -24.13
CA LYS A 261 11.92 -3.88 -24.78
C LYS A 261 12.46 -5.29 -24.53
N ALA A 262 13.78 -5.49 -24.57
CA ALA A 262 14.38 -6.79 -24.31
C ALA A 262 14.09 -7.28 -22.87
N HIS A 263 14.16 -6.38 -21.89
CA HIS A 263 13.74 -6.71 -20.52
C HIS A 263 12.24 -6.99 -20.41
N TYR A 264 11.41 -6.19 -21.07
CA TYR A 264 9.96 -6.40 -21.12
C TYR A 264 9.61 -7.80 -21.65
N ASP A 265 10.21 -8.22 -22.76
CA ASP A 265 9.93 -9.52 -23.38
C ASP A 265 10.37 -10.67 -22.45
N LYS A 266 11.55 -10.58 -21.82
CA LYS A 266 12.05 -11.58 -20.87
C LYS A 266 11.16 -11.70 -19.64
N LEU A 267 10.79 -10.59 -19.02
CA LEU A 267 9.92 -10.59 -17.85
C LEU A 267 8.52 -11.12 -18.18
N LEU A 268 8.00 -10.81 -19.37
CA LEU A 268 6.71 -11.35 -19.82
C LEU A 268 6.75 -12.87 -19.97
N ASP A 269 7.83 -13.40 -20.56
CA ASP A 269 8.05 -14.85 -20.68
C ASP A 269 8.18 -15.49 -19.29
N LEU A 270 9.00 -14.90 -18.40
CA LEU A 270 9.15 -15.34 -17.02
C LEU A 270 7.81 -15.41 -16.28
N ARG A 271 6.98 -14.37 -16.40
CA ARG A 271 5.65 -14.32 -15.78
C ARG A 271 4.73 -15.44 -16.30
N ALA A 272 4.79 -15.71 -17.62
CA ALA A 272 4.02 -16.78 -18.23
C ALA A 272 4.48 -18.16 -17.74
N GLN A 273 5.78 -18.39 -17.63
CA GLN A 273 6.36 -19.62 -17.09
C GLN A 273 5.91 -19.88 -15.65
N VAL A 274 6.02 -18.89 -14.77
CA VAL A 274 5.58 -19.00 -13.36
C VAL A 274 4.09 -19.29 -13.25
N ARG A 275 3.26 -18.53 -13.98
CA ARG A 275 1.80 -18.74 -13.94
C ARG A 275 1.44 -20.15 -14.39
N ASN A 276 2.05 -20.64 -15.47
CA ASN A 276 1.79 -22.00 -15.96
C ASN A 276 2.24 -23.05 -14.94
N PHE A 277 3.43 -22.88 -14.34
CA PHE A 277 3.92 -23.79 -13.31
C PHE A 277 2.99 -23.89 -12.09
N VAL A 278 2.53 -22.75 -11.57
CA VAL A 278 1.66 -22.67 -10.38
C VAL A 278 0.22 -23.10 -10.70
N ALA A 279 -0.36 -22.63 -11.81
CA ALA A 279 -1.75 -22.92 -12.18
C ALA A 279 -1.99 -24.40 -12.48
N HIS A 280 -0.95 -25.13 -12.88
CA HIS A 280 -0.99 -26.58 -13.05
C HIS A 280 -0.56 -27.34 -11.78
N GLY A 281 -0.67 -26.74 -10.59
CA GLY A 281 -0.48 -27.45 -9.30
C GLY A 281 0.91 -28.06 -9.11
N ALA A 282 1.94 -27.50 -9.77
CA ALA A 282 3.30 -28.03 -9.77
C ALA A 282 3.37 -29.53 -10.15
N PHE A 283 2.63 -29.97 -11.18
CA PHE A 283 2.77 -31.31 -11.76
C PHE A 283 4.22 -31.56 -12.21
N GLY A 284 5.03 -32.16 -11.34
CA GLY A 284 6.45 -32.44 -11.57
C GLY A 284 7.33 -31.20 -11.76
N LYS A 285 8.65 -31.35 -11.69
CA LYS A 285 9.61 -30.25 -11.95
C LYS A 285 9.58 -29.69 -13.38
N GLU A 286 8.86 -30.36 -14.30
CA GLU A 286 8.86 -30.06 -15.74
C GLU A 286 7.44 -30.10 -16.36
N GLY A 287 6.35 -30.12 -15.57
CA GLY A 287 5.02 -30.41 -16.13
C GLY A 287 4.75 -31.92 -16.33
N GLN A 288 5.54 -32.77 -15.65
CA GLN A 288 5.36 -34.23 -15.63
C GLN A 288 4.11 -34.57 -14.82
N ALA A 289 2.94 -34.53 -15.45
CA ALA A 289 1.69 -34.91 -14.83
C ALA A 289 1.50 -36.45 -14.79
N PHE A 290 2.14 -37.16 -15.72
CA PHE A 290 1.91 -38.59 -15.92
C PHE A 290 3.21 -39.37 -15.96
N ARG A 291 3.17 -40.59 -15.44
CA ARG A 291 4.17 -41.63 -15.71
C ARG A 291 3.46 -42.83 -16.29
N PHE A 292 4.01 -43.41 -17.35
CA PHE A 292 3.52 -44.68 -17.89
C PHE A 292 4.55 -45.78 -17.62
N HIS A 293 4.10 -47.02 -17.56
CA HIS A 293 4.95 -48.17 -17.34
C HIS A 293 5.32 -48.81 -18.67
N SER A 294 6.61 -49.08 -18.87
CA SER A 294 7.15 -49.74 -20.06
C SER A 294 8.25 -50.74 -19.68
N GLY A 295 8.80 -51.45 -20.67
CA GLY A 295 9.99 -52.30 -20.48
C GLY A 295 11.24 -51.54 -20.00
N ALA A 296 11.27 -50.21 -20.13
CA ALA A 296 12.30 -49.34 -19.58
C ALA A 296 12.01 -48.90 -18.12
N GLY A 297 10.92 -49.37 -17.51
CA GLY A 297 10.45 -48.95 -16.19
C GLY A 297 9.38 -47.86 -16.27
N SER A 298 9.25 -47.09 -15.19
CA SER A 298 8.33 -45.94 -15.12
C SER A 298 8.93 -44.76 -15.88
N VAL A 299 8.33 -44.39 -17.01
CA VAL A 299 8.78 -43.31 -17.90
C VAL A 299 7.87 -42.10 -17.72
N SER A 300 8.47 -40.93 -17.51
CA SER A 300 7.72 -39.68 -17.37
C SER A 300 7.17 -39.18 -18.70
N VAL A 301 5.98 -38.58 -18.67
CA VAL A 301 5.33 -37.89 -19.79
C VAL A 301 5.05 -36.46 -19.38
N LEU A 302 5.49 -35.53 -20.23
CA LEU A 302 5.32 -34.10 -20.06
C LEU A 302 4.04 -33.66 -20.79
N LEU A 303 3.23 -32.84 -20.14
CA LEU A 303 2.19 -32.08 -20.84
C LEU A 303 2.83 -30.85 -21.48
N THR A 304 2.53 -30.61 -22.75
CA THR A 304 3.01 -29.41 -23.45
C THR A 304 1.87 -28.43 -23.72
N ASN A 305 2.23 -27.16 -23.95
CA ASN A 305 1.29 -26.11 -24.34
C ASN A 305 1.02 -26.06 -25.85
N ASP A 306 1.57 -27.01 -26.63
CA ASP A 306 1.31 -27.15 -28.06
C ASP A 306 -0.03 -27.88 -28.27
N ARG A 307 -0.94 -27.26 -29.02
CA ARG A 307 -2.25 -27.84 -29.34
C ARG A 307 -2.13 -29.10 -30.20
N ASP A 308 -1.10 -29.18 -31.02
CA ASP A 308 -0.85 -30.30 -31.93
C ASP A 308 0.01 -31.39 -31.27
N HIS A 309 0.82 -31.06 -30.26
CA HIS A 309 1.69 -31.99 -29.53
C HIS A 309 1.46 -31.95 -28.02
N GLN A 310 0.28 -32.37 -27.58
CA GLN A 310 -0.16 -32.24 -26.18
C GLN A 310 0.71 -33.01 -25.16
N VAL A 311 1.50 -34.00 -25.61
CA VAL A 311 2.39 -34.80 -24.77
C VAL A 311 3.78 -34.93 -25.37
N SER A 312 4.82 -34.96 -24.54
CA SER A 312 6.19 -35.24 -24.97
C SER A 312 6.97 -36.10 -23.98
N PHE A 313 7.93 -36.87 -24.49
CA PHE A 313 8.97 -37.54 -23.68
C PHE A 313 10.19 -36.65 -23.45
N THR A 314 10.31 -35.56 -24.22
CA THR A 314 11.42 -34.61 -24.17
C THR A 314 10.87 -33.18 -24.26
N GLY A 315 11.08 -32.37 -23.22
CA GLY A 315 10.56 -31.00 -23.15
C GLY A 315 11.66 -29.97 -22.91
N ARG A 316 11.31 -28.68 -23.08
CA ARG A 316 12.20 -27.59 -22.67
C ARG A 316 12.46 -27.67 -21.16
N VAL A 317 13.71 -27.35 -20.81
CA VAL A 317 14.26 -27.40 -19.46
C VAL A 317 13.35 -26.68 -18.46
N ALA A 318 13.32 -27.25 -17.26
CA ALA A 318 12.75 -26.66 -16.05
C ALA A 318 12.97 -25.15 -15.97
N PHE A 319 12.00 -24.47 -15.37
CA PHE A 319 12.15 -23.11 -14.87
C PHE A 319 13.49 -22.97 -14.14
N ASP A 320 14.46 -22.29 -14.75
CA ASP A 320 15.76 -22.08 -14.14
C ASP A 320 15.64 -20.93 -13.15
N GLU A 321 15.49 -21.29 -11.87
CA GLU A 321 15.34 -20.33 -10.78
C GLU A 321 16.50 -19.31 -10.73
N ALA A 322 17.73 -19.76 -11.02
CA ALA A 322 18.91 -18.89 -10.95
C ALA A 322 18.94 -17.90 -12.11
N SER A 323 18.60 -18.34 -13.33
CA SER A 323 18.45 -17.45 -14.48
C SER A 323 17.32 -16.45 -14.26
N ALA A 324 16.17 -16.88 -13.75
CA ALA A 324 15.03 -15.99 -13.46
C ALA A 324 15.38 -14.88 -12.45
N ILE A 325 16.03 -15.22 -11.34
CA ILE A 325 16.46 -14.22 -10.34
C ILE A 325 17.53 -13.28 -10.94
N THR A 326 18.43 -13.80 -11.77
CA THR A 326 19.43 -12.99 -12.48
C THR A 326 18.78 -12.03 -13.48
N GLU A 327 17.76 -12.46 -14.22
CA GLU A 327 17.02 -11.62 -15.16
C GLU A 327 16.28 -10.48 -14.45
N ILE A 328 15.67 -10.76 -13.29
CA ILE A 328 15.08 -9.72 -12.44
C ILE A 328 16.14 -8.71 -11.98
N GLY A 329 17.29 -9.20 -11.49
CA GLY A 329 18.40 -8.34 -11.07
C GLY A 329 18.87 -7.43 -12.21
N SER A 330 19.07 -8.00 -13.40
CA SER A 330 19.48 -7.25 -14.59
C SER A 330 18.43 -6.20 -15.01
N PHE A 331 17.14 -6.47 -14.85
CA PHE A 331 16.11 -5.46 -15.07
C PHE A 331 16.15 -4.34 -14.03
N LEU A 332 16.37 -4.66 -12.75
CA LEU A 332 16.49 -3.65 -11.70
C LEU A 332 17.70 -2.73 -11.94
N ASP A 333 18.82 -3.30 -12.38
CA ASP A 333 19.99 -2.53 -12.78
C ASP A 333 19.66 -1.59 -13.95
N HIS A 334 18.97 -2.09 -14.98
CA HIS A 334 18.51 -1.27 -16.11
C HIS A 334 17.56 -0.14 -15.67
N LEU A 335 16.61 -0.46 -14.79
CA LEU A 335 15.62 0.50 -14.28
C LEU A 335 16.29 1.67 -13.55
N TRP A 336 17.38 1.41 -12.82
CA TRP A 336 18.09 2.41 -12.02
C TRP A 336 19.36 2.97 -12.66
N ALA A 337 19.75 2.53 -13.86
CA ALA A 337 20.93 3.03 -14.55
C ALA A 337 20.67 4.27 -15.43
N GLY A 338 19.41 4.66 -15.63
CA GLY A 338 19.01 5.68 -16.60
C GLY A 338 18.25 6.87 -16.03
N ALA A 339 17.41 7.48 -16.87
CA ALA A 339 16.60 8.66 -16.53
C ALA A 339 15.61 8.45 -15.36
N LEU A 340 15.36 7.19 -14.97
CA LEU A 340 14.51 6.85 -13.84
C LEU A 340 15.28 6.67 -12.52
N ALA A 341 16.61 6.77 -12.51
CA ALA A 341 17.42 6.64 -11.30
C ALA A 341 16.93 7.57 -10.15
N PRO A 342 16.58 8.85 -10.40
CA PRO A 342 16.08 9.71 -9.33
C PRO A 342 14.81 9.16 -8.68
N ALA A 343 13.89 8.58 -9.47
CA ALA A 343 12.61 8.06 -8.97
C ALA A 343 12.77 7.01 -7.88
N ARG A 344 13.90 6.28 -7.87
CA ARG A 344 14.23 5.28 -6.85
C ARG A 344 14.10 5.86 -5.43
N HIS A 345 14.65 7.04 -5.19
CA HIS A 345 14.60 7.70 -3.88
C HIS A 345 13.17 8.00 -3.42
N TYR A 346 12.30 8.39 -4.36
CA TYR A 346 10.91 8.66 -4.05
C TYR A 346 10.09 7.38 -3.83
N LEU A 347 10.26 6.38 -4.71
CA LEU A 347 9.60 5.09 -4.59
C LEU A 347 9.86 4.47 -3.22
N PHE A 348 11.10 4.48 -2.75
CA PHE A 348 11.47 3.90 -1.45
C PHE A 348 11.29 4.83 -0.25
N SER A 349 10.70 6.02 -0.45
CA SER A 349 10.29 6.89 0.64
C SER A 349 8.93 6.46 1.23
N VAL A 350 8.56 7.03 2.37
CA VAL A 350 7.23 6.87 2.99
C VAL A 350 6.16 7.79 2.38
N LEU A 351 6.54 8.62 1.40
CA LEU A 351 5.69 9.66 0.85
C LEU A 351 4.71 9.09 -0.19
N PRO A 352 3.43 9.48 -0.17
CA PRO A 352 2.50 9.15 -1.23
C PRO A 352 2.83 9.95 -2.49
N SER A 353 2.49 9.42 -3.67
CA SER A 353 2.54 10.23 -4.89
C SER A 353 1.37 11.22 -4.93
N ILE A 354 1.66 12.49 -5.08
CA ILE A 354 0.74 13.62 -5.06
C ILE A 354 0.44 14.00 -6.52
N LEU A 355 -0.80 13.80 -6.98
CA LEU A 355 -1.11 13.96 -8.40
C LEU A 355 -0.99 15.41 -8.91
N SER A 356 -1.22 16.41 -8.05
CA SER A 356 -1.01 17.81 -8.41
C SER A 356 0.47 18.13 -8.73
N TYR A 357 1.41 17.38 -8.17
CA TYR A 357 2.84 17.53 -8.48
C TYR A 357 3.22 16.94 -9.84
N ALA A 358 2.39 16.05 -10.37
CA ALA A 358 2.52 15.56 -11.74
C ALA A 358 2.03 16.61 -12.76
N THR A 359 1.07 17.47 -12.40
CA THR A 359 0.52 18.49 -13.29
C THR A 359 1.27 19.82 -13.26
N ASP A 360 1.82 20.22 -12.11
CA ASP A 360 2.51 21.51 -11.94
C ASP A 360 4.04 21.46 -12.24
N GLY A 361 4.51 20.29 -12.71
CA GLY A 361 5.90 20.04 -13.05
C GLY A 361 6.84 19.88 -11.85
N THR A 362 6.34 19.79 -10.62
CA THR A 362 7.17 19.53 -9.42
C THR A 362 7.95 18.24 -9.55
N TYR A 363 7.30 17.15 -9.97
CA TYR A 363 8.04 15.91 -10.21
C TYR A 363 9.02 16.02 -11.37
N ALA A 364 8.69 16.71 -12.45
CA ALA A 364 9.60 16.91 -13.56
C ALA A 364 10.89 17.65 -13.15
N ARG A 365 10.80 18.59 -12.20
CA ARG A 365 11.97 19.25 -11.59
C ARG A 365 12.75 18.30 -10.70
N ALA A 366 12.07 17.57 -9.80
CA ALA A 366 12.72 16.62 -8.90
C ALA A 366 13.40 15.46 -9.65
N MET A 367 12.88 15.07 -10.83
CA MET A 367 13.41 13.99 -11.66
C MET A 367 14.65 14.40 -12.49
N GLN A 368 15.15 15.64 -12.38
CA GLN A 368 16.33 16.10 -13.15
C GLN A 368 17.62 15.42 -12.71
N SER A 369 17.76 15.13 -11.41
CA SER A 369 18.93 14.46 -10.84
C SER A 369 18.57 13.72 -9.54
N GLU A 370 19.44 12.81 -9.10
CA GLU A 370 19.26 12.14 -7.81
C GLU A 370 19.32 13.13 -6.63
N GLU A 371 20.16 14.16 -6.73
CA GLU A 371 20.30 15.22 -5.72
C GLU A 371 19.00 16.03 -5.59
N ASP A 372 18.40 16.42 -6.72
CA ASP A 372 17.12 17.15 -6.73
C ASP A 372 16.01 16.31 -6.12
N MET A 373 15.96 15.00 -6.44
CA MET A 373 14.95 14.12 -5.86
C MET A 373 15.15 13.94 -4.36
N LEU A 374 16.38 13.73 -3.89
CA LEU A 374 16.69 13.59 -2.46
C LEU A 374 16.29 14.85 -1.70
N SER A 375 16.69 16.04 -2.18
CA SER A 375 16.31 17.31 -1.58
C SER A 375 14.79 17.49 -1.51
N PHE A 376 14.09 17.09 -2.57
CA PHE A 376 12.64 17.12 -2.62
C PHE A 376 11.98 16.14 -1.63
N VAL A 377 12.47 14.90 -1.55
CA VAL A 377 12.00 13.89 -0.58
C VAL A 377 12.21 14.37 0.85
N ASP A 378 13.38 14.88 1.19
CA ASP A 378 13.68 15.40 2.54
C ASP A 378 12.76 16.58 2.90
N GLY A 379 12.63 17.53 1.98
CA GLY A 379 11.77 18.70 2.17
C GLY A 379 10.28 18.35 2.29
N LEU A 380 9.80 17.35 1.55
CA LEU A 380 8.42 16.89 1.64
C LEU A 380 8.17 16.05 2.89
N THR A 381 9.12 15.21 3.29
CA THR A 381 9.07 14.41 4.53
C THR A 381 8.92 15.32 5.74
N ARG A 382 9.77 16.34 5.87
CA ARG A 382 9.68 17.32 6.96
C ARG A 382 8.32 18.02 7.01
N ARG A 383 7.72 18.35 5.86
CA ARG A 383 6.38 18.96 5.81
C ARG A 383 5.29 18.00 6.28
N PHE A 384 5.40 16.72 5.94
CA PHE A 384 4.48 15.69 6.42
C PHE A 384 4.61 15.48 7.92
N GLU A 385 5.83 15.48 8.46
CA GLU A 385 6.08 15.39 9.91
C GLU A 385 5.48 16.58 10.67
N GLN A 386 5.72 17.81 10.21
CA GLN A 386 5.13 19.03 10.77
C GLN A 386 3.60 18.98 10.77
N ALA A 387 3.00 18.57 9.63
CA ALA A 387 1.56 18.44 9.51
C ALA A 387 0.99 17.34 10.43
N ALA A 388 1.69 16.20 10.58
CA ALA A 388 1.31 15.12 11.48
C ALA A 388 1.37 15.56 12.95
N ASP A 389 2.33 16.43 13.29
CA ASP A 389 2.44 17.05 14.60
C ASP A 389 1.44 18.19 14.84
N MET A 390 0.66 18.57 13.81
CA MET A 390 -0.25 19.73 13.78
C MET A 390 0.47 21.05 14.10
N ASP A 391 1.72 21.15 13.67
CA ASP A 391 2.50 22.39 13.66
C ASP A 391 2.23 23.09 12.33
N TRP A 392 1.24 23.99 12.34
CA TRP A 392 0.72 24.70 11.16
C TRP A 392 1.61 25.83 10.67
#